data_AF-A0A336N4R7-F1
#
_entry.id   AF-A0A336N4R7-F1
#
_cell.length_a   1.000
_cell.length_b   1.000
_cell.length_c   1.000
_cell.angle_alpha   90.00
_cell.angle_beta   90.00
_cell.angle_gamma   90.00
#
_symmetry.space_group_name_H-M   'P 1'
#
loop_
_entity.id
_entity.type
_entity.pdbx_description
1 polymer ?
#
loop_
_entity_poly.entity_id
_entity_poly.type
_entity_poly.pdbx_seq_one_letter_code
_entity_poly.pdbx_strand_id
1 'polypeptide(L)'
;MSYQKMHFFMSMLSVIIGAASAQLLISQPLPYALQAHRSNSLAHPVVVANSLAESQLPPQLLNDQYKNPHIAAALAKESLPINKEMIVFDRETDKIPRDRIFKIFKNAGWFCEPPFKFSQ
;
A
#
# COMPACT_ATOMS: atom_id res chain seq x y z
N MET A 1 33.16 24.70 -46.47
CA MET A 1 32.95 23.89 -45.24
C MET A 1 33.14 22.43 -45.63
N SER A 2 34.23 21.78 -45.20
CA SER A 2 34.56 20.44 -45.70
C SER A 2 33.55 19.40 -45.21
N TYR A 3 33.07 18.51 -46.07
CA TYR A 3 32.04 17.50 -45.77
C TYR A 3 32.36 16.67 -44.53
N GLN A 4 33.65 16.42 -44.29
CA GLN A 4 34.15 15.68 -43.14
C GLN A 4 33.88 16.39 -41.81
N LYS A 5 33.88 17.73 -41.80
CA LYS A 5 33.59 18.55 -40.63
C LYS A 5 32.08 18.59 -40.32
N MET A 6 31.24 18.52 -41.36
CA MET A 6 29.78 18.48 -41.25
C MET A 6 29.29 17.10 -40.79
N HIS A 7 29.93 16.02 -41.24
CA HIS A 7 29.64 14.65 -40.82
C HIS A 7 29.96 14.41 -39.34
N PHE A 8 31.09 14.95 -38.86
CA PHE A 8 31.43 14.93 -37.43
C PHE A 8 30.42 15.71 -36.59
N PHE A 9 30.00 16.88 -37.06
CA PHE A 9 28.99 17.70 -36.36
C PHE A 9 27.62 17.01 -36.29
N MET A 10 27.17 16.39 -37.38
CA MET A 10 25.89 15.67 -37.41
C MET A 10 25.92 14.39 -36.57
N SER A 11 27.06 13.69 -36.52
CA SER A 11 27.26 12.53 -35.63
C SER A 11 27.25 12.93 -34.16
N MET A 12 27.89 14.05 -33.79
CA MET A 12 27.83 14.59 -32.42
C MET A 12 26.41 15.00 -32.04
N LEU A 13 25.67 15.65 -32.96
CA LEU A 13 24.30 16.07 -32.73
C LEU A 13 23.34 14.89 -32.52
N SER A 14 23.51 13.77 -33.26
CA SER A 14 22.67 12.58 -33.09
C SER A 14 22.93 11.85 -31.76
N VAL A 15 24.18 11.83 -31.28
CA VAL A 15 24.53 11.25 -29.97
C VAL A 15 23.94 12.06 -28.82
N ILE A 16 23.93 13.40 -28.92
CA ILE A 16 23.34 14.29 -27.91
C ILE A 16 21.81 14.13 -27.84
N ILE A 17 21.14 14.00 -29.00
CA ILE A 17 19.68 13.78 -29.05
C ILE A 17 19.32 12.39 -28.49
N GLY A 18 20.11 11.35 -28.79
CA GLY A 18 19.91 10.00 -28.23
C GLY A 18 20.11 9.92 -26.71
N ALA A 19 21.07 10.68 -26.17
CA ALA A 19 21.29 10.76 -24.72
C ALA A 19 20.14 11.47 -23.98
N ALA A 20 19.50 12.47 -24.60
CA ALA A 20 18.34 13.15 -24.04
C ALA A 20 17.08 12.24 -24.00
N SER A 21 16.90 11.37 -25.01
CA SER A 21 15.79 10.40 -25.04
C SER A 21 15.92 9.30 -23.99
N ALA A 22 17.14 8.87 -23.66
CA ALA A 22 17.36 7.87 -22.61
C ALA A 22 17.00 8.40 -21.20
N GLN A 23 17.15 9.71 -20.97
CA GLN A 23 16.80 10.34 -19.70
C GLN A 23 15.28 10.47 -19.50
N LEU A 24 14.50 10.55 -20.59
CA LEU A 24 13.03 10.58 -20.54
C LEU A 24 12.39 9.22 -20.25
N LEU A 25 13.10 8.11 -20.51
CA LEU A 25 12.59 6.76 -20.19
C LEU A 25 12.81 6.39 -18.71
N ILE A 26 13.73 7.07 -18.01
CA ILE A 26 14.05 6.85 -16.59
C ILE A 26 13.30 7.85 -15.69
N SER A 27 12.79 8.96 -16.24
CA SER A 27 12.03 9.97 -15.51
C SER A 27 10.51 9.76 -15.59
N GLN A 28 10.02 8.52 -15.68
CA GLN A 28 8.63 8.29 -15.33
C GLN A 28 8.47 8.63 -13.84
N PRO A 29 7.67 9.64 -13.46
CA PRO A 29 7.29 9.77 -12.07
C PRO A 29 6.56 8.47 -11.72
N LEU A 30 7.10 7.71 -10.76
CA LEU A 30 6.45 6.50 -10.28
C LEU A 30 4.98 6.83 -9.99
N PRO A 31 4.03 6.03 -10.51
CA PRO A 31 2.63 6.27 -10.27
C PRO A 31 2.42 6.38 -8.76
N TYR A 32 1.60 7.36 -8.38
CA TYR A 32 1.29 7.88 -7.06
C TYR A 32 1.06 6.88 -5.89
N ALA A 33 1.20 5.57 -6.09
CA ALA A 33 1.16 4.53 -5.07
C ALA A 33 2.29 4.63 -4.03
N LEU A 34 3.47 5.15 -4.38
CA LEU A 34 4.59 5.29 -3.44
C LEU A 34 4.63 6.68 -2.78
N GLN A 35 4.01 7.69 -3.39
CA GLN A 35 3.98 9.06 -2.87
C GLN A 35 3.03 9.20 -1.68
N ALA A 36 1.93 8.42 -1.64
CA ALA A 36 1.01 8.37 -0.51
C ALA A 36 1.64 7.77 0.78
N HIS A 37 2.82 7.15 0.67
CA HIS A 37 3.49 6.52 1.81
C HIS A 37 4.44 7.48 2.55
N ARG A 38 4.97 8.53 1.90
CA ARG A 38 5.99 9.41 2.51
C ARG A 38 5.45 10.49 3.46
N SER A 39 4.14 10.67 3.56
CA SER A 39 3.53 11.60 4.53
C SER A 39 2.99 10.91 5.79
N ASN A 40 3.24 9.62 6.00
CA ASN A 40 2.66 8.86 7.09
C ASN A 40 3.71 8.34 8.07
N SER A 41 4.42 9.25 8.74
CA SER A 41 5.20 8.91 9.94
C SER A 41 4.32 8.45 11.13
N LEU A 42 2.99 8.43 10.97
CA LEU A 42 2.00 8.19 12.02
C LEU A 42 1.14 6.92 11.79
N ALA A 43 1.23 6.24 10.65
CA ALA A 43 0.40 5.06 10.40
C ALA A 43 0.82 3.88 11.30
N HIS A 44 -0.14 3.26 11.98
CA HIS A 44 0.09 2.08 12.82
C HIS A 44 0.62 0.91 11.96
N PRO A 45 1.62 0.12 12.42
CA PRO A 45 2.26 -0.93 11.63
C PRO A 45 1.28 -1.96 11.06
N VAL A 46 0.21 -2.27 11.80
CA VAL A 46 -0.86 -3.18 11.34
C VAL A 46 -1.58 -2.65 10.09
N VAL A 47 -1.78 -1.32 9.99
CA VAL A 47 -2.44 -0.71 8.83
C VAL A 47 -1.53 -0.83 7.60
N VAL A 48 -0.23 -0.62 7.78
CA VAL A 48 0.77 -0.78 6.71
C VAL A 48 0.86 -2.23 6.25
N ALA A 49 0.87 -3.18 7.19
CA ALA A 49 0.88 -4.61 6.86
C ALA A 49 -0.39 -5.03 6.11
N ASN A 50 -1.55 -4.55 6.54
CA ASN A 50 -2.82 -4.82 5.86
C ASN A 50 -2.85 -4.22 4.46
N SER A 51 -2.39 -2.96 4.27
CA SER A 51 -2.38 -2.36 2.93
C SER A 51 -1.47 -3.12 1.98
N LEU A 52 -0.33 -3.61 2.46
CA LEU A 52 0.57 -4.45 1.68
C LEU A 52 -0.09 -5.78 1.30
N ALA A 53 -0.73 -6.46 2.25
CA ALA A 53 -1.44 -7.70 2.00
C ALA A 53 -2.61 -7.48 1.02
N GLU A 54 -3.37 -6.40 1.18
CA GLU A 54 -4.46 -6.03 0.28
C GLU A 54 -3.98 -5.74 -1.14
N SER A 55 -2.79 -5.13 -1.31
CA SER A 55 -2.21 -4.86 -2.64
C SER A 55 -1.91 -6.13 -3.45
N GLN A 56 -1.80 -7.27 -2.77
CA GLN A 56 -1.52 -8.58 -3.39
C GLN A 56 -2.80 -9.36 -3.72
N LEU A 57 -3.97 -8.86 -3.34
CA LEU A 57 -5.23 -9.54 -3.60
C LEU A 57 -5.60 -9.51 -5.09
N PRO A 58 -6.27 -10.56 -5.60
CA PRO A 58 -6.82 -10.54 -6.94
C PRO A 58 -7.94 -9.48 -7.06
N PRO A 59 -8.21 -8.94 -8.26
CA PRO A 59 -9.17 -7.86 -8.47
C PRO A 59 -10.58 -8.11 -7.95
N GLN A 60 -10.98 -9.37 -7.81
CA GLN A 60 -12.29 -9.81 -7.34
C GLN A 60 -12.46 -9.64 -5.81
N LEU A 61 -11.34 -9.61 -5.07
CA LEU A 61 -11.30 -9.46 -3.62
C LEU A 61 -10.85 -8.04 -3.20
N LEU A 62 -10.42 -7.23 -4.16
CA LEU A 62 -10.13 -5.83 -3.92
C LEU A 62 -11.42 -5.05 -3.71
N ASN A 63 -11.38 -4.11 -2.77
CA ASN A 63 -12.49 -3.24 -2.47
C ASN A 63 -12.71 -2.24 -3.63
N ASP A 64 -13.91 -2.27 -4.22
CA ASP A 64 -14.29 -1.45 -5.38
C ASP A 64 -14.33 0.06 -5.07
N GLN A 65 -14.57 0.44 -3.82
CA GLN A 65 -14.63 1.84 -3.40
C GLN A 65 -13.30 2.57 -3.63
N TYR A 66 -12.17 1.86 -3.62
CA TYR A 66 -10.86 2.44 -3.91
C TYR A 66 -10.65 2.80 -5.39
N LYS A 67 -11.51 2.32 -6.31
CA LYS A 67 -11.41 2.66 -7.74
C LYS A 67 -11.80 4.11 -8.01
N ASN A 68 -12.63 4.72 -7.16
CA ASN A 68 -13.04 6.11 -7.30
C ASN A 68 -12.01 7.03 -6.63
N PRO A 69 -11.33 7.92 -7.38
CA PRO A 69 -10.27 8.77 -6.82
C PRO A 69 -10.78 9.74 -5.75
N HIS A 70 -12.04 10.19 -5.82
CA HIS A 70 -12.63 11.07 -4.81
C HIS A 70 -12.89 10.33 -3.49
N ILE A 71 -13.37 9.09 -3.57
CA ILE A 71 -13.64 8.25 -2.39
C ILE A 71 -12.31 7.84 -1.74
N ALA A 72 -11.34 7.40 -2.54
CA ALA A 72 -10.01 7.06 -2.06
C ALA A 72 -9.34 8.25 -1.36
N ALA A 73 -9.41 9.46 -1.96
CA ALA A 73 -8.87 10.68 -1.36
C ALA A 73 -9.60 11.08 -0.08
N ALA A 74 -10.92 10.85 0.02
CA ALA A 74 -11.69 11.12 1.23
C ALA A 74 -11.37 10.12 2.37
N LEU A 75 -11.19 8.84 2.04
CA LEU A 75 -10.82 7.78 2.99
C LEU A 75 -9.37 7.90 3.48
N ALA A 76 -8.47 8.40 2.63
CA ALA A 76 -7.08 8.67 2.98
C ALA A 76 -6.93 9.86 3.95
N LYS A 77 -8.00 10.64 4.20
CA LYS A 77 -7.98 11.68 5.22
C LYS A 77 -7.91 11.05 6.61
N GLU A 78 -7.22 11.72 7.52
CA GLU A 78 -7.09 11.28 8.90
C GLU A 78 -8.47 11.11 9.54
N SER A 79 -8.75 9.90 10.06
CA SER A 79 -10.01 9.58 10.74
C SER A 79 -10.04 10.03 12.20
N LEU A 80 -8.95 10.62 12.69
CA LEU A 80 -8.83 11.24 14.01
C LEU A 80 -8.94 12.77 13.86
N PRO A 81 -10.13 13.36 13.91
CA PRO A 81 -10.32 14.80 13.66
C PRO A 81 -9.97 15.69 14.87
N ILE A 82 -9.48 15.14 15.99
CA ILE A 82 -9.36 15.88 17.24
C ILE A 82 -7.89 15.99 17.67
N ASN A 83 -7.41 17.23 17.82
CA ASN A 83 -6.04 17.62 18.25
C ASN A 83 -5.58 17.06 19.62
N LYS A 84 -6.42 16.28 20.32
CA LYS A 84 -6.15 15.69 21.64
C LYS A 84 -6.22 14.16 21.65
N GLU A 85 -6.51 13.54 20.50
CA GLU A 85 -6.52 12.09 20.38
C GLU A 85 -5.14 11.64 19.89
N MET A 86 -4.56 10.66 20.59
CA MET A 86 -3.27 10.09 20.23
C MET A 86 -3.44 8.69 19.65
N ILE A 87 -2.62 8.36 18.67
CA ILE A 87 -2.56 7.01 18.12
C ILE A 87 -2.02 6.08 19.20
N VAL A 88 -2.82 5.09 19.60
CA VAL A 88 -2.43 4.07 20.57
C VAL A 88 -1.72 2.94 19.83
N PHE A 89 -0.41 2.82 20.06
CA PHE A 89 0.43 1.77 19.46
C PHE A 89 0.47 0.47 20.27
N ASP A 90 0.38 0.55 21.60
CA ASP A 90 0.32 -0.61 22.49
C ASP A 90 -1.08 -0.67 23.12
N ARG A 91 -1.94 -1.54 22.60
CA ARG A 91 -3.27 -1.77 23.16
C ARG A 91 -3.19 -2.91 24.16
N GLU A 92 -3.72 -2.71 25.36
CA GLU A 92 -3.82 -3.78 26.37
C GLU A 92 -4.55 -5.02 25.83
N THR A 93 -5.52 -4.82 24.92
CA THR A 93 -6.22 -5.91 24.25
C THR A 93 -5.31 -6.78 23.38
N ASP A 94 -4.25 -6.22 22.79
CA ASP A 94 -3.31 -6.97 21.94
C ASP A 94 -2.44 -7.93 22.77
N LYS A 95 -2.32 -7.68 24.08
CA LYS A 95 -1.63 -8.55 25.05
C LYS A 95 -2.45 -9.78 25.42
N ILE A 96 -3.75 -9.79 25.10
CA ILE A 96 -4.63 -10.92 25.41
C ILE A 96 -4.50 -11.97 24.29
N PRO A 97 -3.96 -13.17 24.58
CA PRO A 97 -3.81 -14.20 23.55
C PRO A 97 -5.17 -14.69 23.06
N ARG A 98 -5.31 -14.91 21.75
CA ARG A 98 -6.58 -15.31 21.11
C ARG A 98 -7.16 -16.61 21.68
N ASP A 99 -6.30 -17.56 22.05
CA ASP A 99 -6.72 -18.82 22.68
C ASP A 99 -7.43 -18.59 24.03
N ARG A 100 -7.04 -17.56 24.77
CA ARG A 100 -7.68 -17.20 26.04
C ARG A 100 -9.08 -16.63 25.80
N ILE A 101 -9.22 -15.82 24.75
CA ILE A 101 -10.53 -15.29 24.33
C ILE A 101 -11.47 -16.45 23.98
N PHE A 102 -11.00 -17.40 23.17
CA PHE A 102 -11.76 -18.61 22.82
C PHE A 102 -12.18 -19.42 24.05
N LYS A 103 -11.26 -19.66 25.00
CA LYS A 103 -11.56 -20.39 26.25
C LYS A 103 -12.65 -19.70 27.07
N ILE A 104 -12.61 -18.37 27.20
CA ILE A 104 -13.61 -17.60 27.94
C ILE A 104 -15.00 -17.80 27.31
N PHE A 105 -15.11 -17.61 26.00
CA PHE A 105 -16.39 -17.76 25.30
C PHE A 105 -16.92 -19.20 25.29
N LYS A 106 -16.03 -20.19 25.14
CA LYS A 106 -16.39 -21.61 25.24
C LYS A 106 -16.95 -21.93 26.63
N ASN A 107 -16.26 -21.51 27.69
CA ASN A 107 -16.70 -21.74 29.07
C ASN A 107 -17.98 -20.96 29.43
N ALA A 108 -18.20 -19.81 28.81
CA ALA A 108 -19.42 -19.02 28.96
C ALA A 108 -20.63 -19.63 28.20
N GLY A 109 -20.43 -20.71 27.44
CA GLY A 109 -21.49 -21.34 26.65
C GLY A 109 -21.87 -20.59 25.38
N TRP A 110 -21.04 -19.63 24.93
CA TRP A 110 -21.33 -18.83 23.73
C TRP A 110 -20.95 -19.57 22.43
N PHE A 111 -20.17 -20.64 22.55
CA PHE A 111 -19.91 -21.57 21.46
C PHE A 111 -20.43 -22.96 21.84
N CYS A 112 -21.50 -23.40 21.19
CA CYS A 112 -21.84 -24.82 21.14
C CYS A 112 -20.96 -25.46 20.07
N GLU A 113 -20.12 -26.44 20.44
CA GLU A 113 -19.52 -27.32 19.45
C GLU A 113 -20.65 -28.17 18.85
N PRO A 114 -21.00 -28.03 17.55
CA PRO A 114 -21.82 -29.05 16.91
C PRO A 114 -21.04 -30.38 16.98
N PRO A 115 -21.72 -31.54 17.08
CA PRO A 115 -21.02 -32.82 17.10
C PRO A 115 -20.26 -32.99 15.78
N PHE A 116 -18.95 -32.76 15.81
CA PHE A 116 -18.07 -32.85 14.65
C PHE A 116 -17.85 -34.33 14.35
N LYS A 117 -18.65 -34.90 13.45
CA LYS A 117 -18.37 -36.20 12.84
C LYS A 117 -17.74 -35.96 11.47
N PHE A 118 -16.43 -36.18 11.37
CA PHE A 118 -15.83 -36.58 10.11
C PHE A 118 -15.95 -38.11 10.03
N SER A 119 -16.95 -38.58 9.28
CA SER A 119 -16.85 -39.94 8.74
C SER A 119 -15.86 -39.86 7.59
N GLN A 120 -14.75 -40.59 7.72
CA GLN A 120 -13.99 -41.02 6.54
C GLN A 120 -14.82 -42.03 5.74
#